data_AF-A0AA86R2C6-F1
#
_entry.id   AF-A0AA86R2C6-F1
#
_cell.length_a   1.000
_cell.length_b   1.000
_cell.length_c   1.000
_cell.angle_alpha   90.00
_cell.angle_beta   90.00
_cell.angle_gamma   90.00
#
_symmetry.space_group_name_H-M   'P 1'
#
loop_
_entity.id
_entity.type
_entity.pdbx_description
1 polymer ?
#
loop_
_entity_poly.entity_id
_entity_poly.type
_entity_poly.pdbx_seq_one_letter_code
_entity_poly.pdbx_strand_id
1 'polypeptide(L)'
;MNKKQIIKWTEEDKAKLVEQVQMHTQNNRTSWNQVSLAMNRTPNQCKTYYTIVIKQLEPKQVNMKWDLDEFIRLITTVSIYGKKWELIRKLLEFKTSRIQQLYS
;
A
#
# COMPACT_ATOMS: atom_id res chain seq x y z
N MET A 1 -24.85 31.97 -3.37
CA MET A 1 -24.71 30.84 -2.42
C MET A 1 -24.45 29.57 -3.21
N ASN A 2 -23.30 28.91 -3.03
CA ASN A 2 -23.15 27.52 -3.44
C ASN A 2 -22.20 26.85 -2.45
N LYS A 3 -22.77 26.22 -1.43
CA LYS A 3 -22.01 25.44 -0.45
C LYS A 3 -21.37 24.30 -1.24
N LYS A 4 -20.05 24.37 -1.47
CA LYS A 4 -19.27 23.21 -1.91
C LYS A 4 -19.45 22.15 -0.81
N GLN A 5 -20.40 21.23 -1.00
CA GLN A 5 -20.49 20.04 -0.17
C GLN A 5 -19.20 19.27 -0.42
N ILE A 6 -18.28 19.30 0.55
CA ILE A 6 -17.14 18.40 0.59
C ILE A 6 -17.73 17.04 0.94
N ILE A 7 -18.14 16.29 -0.09
CA ILE A 7 -18.69 14.95 0.07
C ILE A 7 -17.58 14.07 0.66
N LYS A 8 -17.73 13.74 1.95
CA LYS A 8 -16.83 12.85 2.66
C LYS A 8 -17.01 11.43 2.09
N TRP A 9 -15.91 10.80 1.68
CA TRP A 9 -15.92 9.40 1.25
C TRP A 9 -16.10 8.49 2.47
N THR A 10 -17.12 7.64 2.48
CA THR A 10 -17.35 6.62 3.52
C THR A 10 -16.59 5.33 3.22
N GLU A 11 -16.53 4.40 4.18
CA GLU A 11 -15.96 3.06 3.94
C GLU A 11 -16.74 2.27 2.89
N GLU A 12 -18.07 2.43 2.85
CA GLU A 12 -18.92 1.84 1.83
C GLU A 12 -18.63 2.42 0.44
N ASP A 13 -18.43 3.74 0.34
CA ASP A 13 -18.02 4.39 -0.91
C ASP A 13 -16.67 3.85 -1.39
N LYS A 14 -15.73 3.59 -0.48
CA LYS A 14 -14.42 3.01 -0.81
C LYS A 14 -14.57 1.61 -1.39
N ALA A 15 -15.29 0.73 -0.68
CA ALA A 15 -15.49 -0.66 -1.11
C ALA A 15 -16.13 -0.71 -2.50
N LYS A 16 -17.19 0.08 -2.70
CA LYS A 16 -17.87 0.20 -3.99
C LYS A 16 -16.95 0.76 -5.07
N LEU A 17 -16.14 1.77 -4.77
CA LEU A 17 -15.18 2.32 -5.74
C LEU A 17 -14.16 1.27 -6.18
N VAL A 18 -13.64 0.45 -5.26
CA VAL A 18 -12.68 -0.62 -5.59
C VAL A 18 -13.31 -1.65 -6.50
N GLU A 19 -14.50 -2.12 -6.17
CA GLU A 19 -15.24 -3.09 -6.98
C GLU A 19 -15.48 -2.53 -8.39
N GLN A 20 -15.99 -1.31 -8.51
CA GLN A 20 -16.25 -0.68 -9.80
C GLN A 20 -14.97 -0.48 -10.61
N VAL A 21 -13.86 -0.10 -9.97
CA VAL A 21 -12.57 0.01 -10.64
C VAL A 21 -12.09 -1.35 -11.14
N GLN A 22 -12.24 -2.43 -10.37
CA GLN A 22 -11.88 -3.78 -10.81
C GLN A 22 -12.73 -4.24 -12.00
N MET A 23 -14.05 -4.03 -11.94
CA MET A 23 -14.97 -4.40 -13.03
C MET A 23 -14.71 -3.63 -14.33
N HIS A 24 -14.37 -2.34 -14.22
CA HIS A 24 -14.16 -1.45 -15.36
C HIS A 24 -12.68 -1.21 -15.69
N THR A 25 -11.79 -2.07 -15.21
CA THR A 25 -10.38 -2.09 -15.62
C THR A 25 -10.15 -3.22 -16.62
N GLN A 26 -9.77 -2.87 -17.84
CA GLN A 26 -9.42 -3.81 -18.90
C GLN A 26 -8.05 -3.43 -19.47
N ASN A 27 -7.18 -4.41 -19.70
CA ASN A 27 -5.83 -4.19 -20.26
C ASN A 27 -5.02 -3.08 -19.54
N ASN A 28 -5.01 -3.08 -18.20
CA ASN A 28 -4.38 -2.06 -17.37
C ASN A 28 -4.91 -0.62 -17.54
N ARG A 29 -6.07 -0.43 -18.18
CA ARG A 29 -6.74 0.87 -18.31
C ARG A 29 -8.09 0.83 -17.58
N THR A 30 -8.26 1.74 -16.64
CA THR A 30 -9.51 1.92 -15.89
C THR A 30 -10.40 2.96 -16.58
N SER A 31 -11.62 2.57 -16.92
CA SER A 31 -12.62 3.45 -17.53
C SER A 31 -13.31 4.30 -16.47
N TRP A 32 -12.67 5.41 -16.08
CA TRP A 32 -13.17 6.31 -15.02
C TRP A 32 -14.56 6.90 -15.29
N ASN A 33 -14.96 7.04 -16.56
CA ASN A 33 -16.30 7.50 -16.92
C ASN A 33 -17.40 6.49 -16.56
N GLN A 34 -17.11 5.18 -16.62
CA GLN A 34 -18.08 4.15 -16.20
C GLN A 34 -18.12 4.05 -14.67
N VAL A 35 -16.95 4.08 -14.03
CA VAL A 35 -16.84 4.11 -12.57
C VAL A 35 -17.56 5.33 -11.98
N SER A 36 -17.47 6.50 -12.63
CA SER A 36 -18.11 7.73 -12.16
C SER A 36 -19.63 7.66 -12.20
N LEU A 37 -20.19 7.00 -13.22
CA LEU A 37 -21.64 6.79 -13.35
C LEU A 37 -22.16 5.93 -12.20
N ALA A 38 -21.46 4.84 -11.87
CA ALA A 38 -21.84 3.94 -10.77
C ALA A 38 -21.68 4.58 -9.37
N MET A 39 -20.73 5.51 -9.24
CA MET A 39 -20.44 6.21 -7.98
C MET A 39 -21.24 7.51 -7.79
N ASN A 40 -21.99 7.95 -8.81
CA ASN A 40 -22.65 9.27 -8.85
C ASN A 40 -21.70 10.43 -8.46
N ARG A 41 -20.44 10.35 -8.90
CA ARG A 41 -19.38 11.34 -8.65
C ARG A 41 -18.70 11.69 -9.96
N THR A 42 -17.89 12.74 -9.98
CA THR A 42 -17.13 13.07 -11.20
C THR A 42 -15.98 12.07 -11.43
N PRO A 43 -15.61 11.77 -12.69
CA PRO A 43 -14.48 10.89 -13.00
C PRO A 43 -13.18 11.29 -12.30
N ASN A 44 -12.91 12.61 -12.24
CA ASN A 44 -11.73 13.14 -11.55
C ASN A 44 -11.76 12.89 -10.04
N GLN A 45 -12.91 13.00 -9.38
CA GLN A 45 -13.02 12.67 -7.95
C GLN A 45 -12.70 11.19 -7.71
N CYS A 46 -13.26 10.28 -8.51
CA CYS A 46 -13.01 8.84 -8.41
C CYS A 46 -11.53 8.51 -8.65
N LYS A 47 -10.93 9.05 -9.71
CA LYS A 47 -9.52 8.81 -10.06
C LYS A 47 -8.57 9.32 -8.99
N THR A 48 -8.75 10.56 -8.55
CA THR A 48 -7.90 11.20 -7.54
C THR A 48 -8.00 10.43 -6.21
N TYR A 49 -9.21 10.10 -5.79
CA TYR A 49 -9.42 9.36 -4.56
C TYR A 49 -8.85 7.94 -4.62
N TYR A 50 -9.11 7.19 -5.69
CA TYR A 50 -8.55 5.85 -5.85
C TYR A 50 -7.02 5.86 -5.91
N THR A 51 -6.41 6.84 -6.58
CA THR A 51 -4.95 6.91 -6.72
C THR A 51 -4.27 7.31 -5.42
N ILE A 52 -4.80 8.31 -4.71
CA ILE A 52 -4.18 8.87 -3.50
C ILE A 52 -4.60 8.11 -2.24
N VAL A 53 -5.88 7.77 -2.11
CA VAL A 53 -6.43 7.21 -0.87
C VAL A 53 -6.43 5.69 -0.87
N ILE A 54 -6.61 5.06 -2.03
CA ILE A 54 -6.61 3.60 -2.10
C ILE A 54 -5.22 3.11 -2.51
N LYS A 55 -4.65 3.54 -3.64
CA LYS A 55 -3.33 3.04 -4.09
C LYS A 55 -2.12 3.53 -3.29
N GLN A 56 -2.16 4.75 -2.75
CA GLN A 56 -1.04 5.30 -1.97
C GLN A 56 -1.23 5.15 -0.46
N LEU A 57 -2.48 5.09 0.02
CA LEU A 57 -2.82 5.03 1.45
C LEU A 57 -3.39 3.68 1.89
N GLU A 58 -3.70 2.74 0.99
CA GLU A 58 -3.57 1.34 1.40
C GLU A 58 -2.13 1.17 1.85
N PRO A 59 -1.88 0.57 3.02
CA PRO A 59 -0.55 0.20 3.40
C PRO A 59 -0.08 -0.81 2.35
N LYS A 60 0.63 -0.33 1.32
CA LYS A 60 1.74 -1.09 0.77
C LYS A 60 2.44 -1.62 2.01
N GLN A 61 2.66 -2.93 2.09
CA GLN A 61 3.36 -3.60 3.19
C GLN A 61 4.78 -3.04 3.42
N VAL A 62 4.88 -1.77 3.83
CA VAL A 62 6.08 -0.93 3.86
C VAL A 62 6.22 -0.32 5.25
N ASN A 63 5.18 -0.39 6.09
CA ASN A 63 5.27 -0.22 7.54
C ASN A 63 4.89 -1.51 8.26
N MET A 64 5.42 -2.66 7.82
CA MET A 64 5.60 -3.75 8.77
C MET A 64 6.63 -3.27 9.78
N LYS A 65 6.17 -2.82 10.95
CA LYS A 65 6.99 -2.79 12.17
C LYS A 65 7.76 -4.12 12.17
N TRP A 66 9.07 -4.05 12.32
CA TRP A 66 9.87 -5.24 12.61
C TRP A 66 9.13 -6.04 13.66
N ASP A 67 8.81 -7.30 13.33
CA ASP A 67 8.28 -8.18 14.35
C ASP A 67 9.37 -8.36 15.42
N LEU A 68 8.99 -8.36 16.70
CA LEU A 68 9.96 -8.44 17.80
C LEU A 68 10.79 -9.72 17.67
N ASP A 69 10.18 -10.80 17.21
CA ASP A 69 10.87 -12.07 16.96
C ASP A 69 11.85 -11.97 15.78
N GLU A 70 11.49 -11.28 14.70
CA GLU A 70 12.40 -11.01 13.57
C GLU A 70 13.62 -10.19 14.03
N PHE A 71 13.40 -9.19 14.89
CA PHE A 71 14.45 -8.34 15.43
C PHE A 71 15.37 -9.08 16.40
N ILE A 72 14.82 -9.92 17.29
CA ILE A 72 15.60 -10.77 18.20
C ILE A 72 16.47 -11.74 17.39
N ARG A 73 15.89 -12.42 16.39
CA ARG A 73 16.64 -13.34 15.51
C ARG A 73 17.79 -12.62 14.80
N LEU A 74 17.56 -11.39 14.33
CA LEU A 74 18.59 -10.58 13.72
C LEU A 74 19.73 -10.25 14.72
N ILE A 75 19.41 -9.74 15.92
CA ILE A 75 20.42 -9.42 16.95
C ILE A 75 21.23 -10.66 17.34
N THR A 76 20.56 -11.78 17.62
CA THR A 76 21.23 -13.03 17.97
C THR A 76 22.17 -13.49 16.86
N THR A 77 21.71 -13.41 15.61
CA THR A 77 22.52 -13.82 14.45
C THR A 77 23.73 -12.88 14.26
N VAL A 78 23.56 -11.57 14.41
CA VAL A 78 24.67 -10.60 14.36
C VAL A 78 25.65 -10.86 15.50
N SER A 79 25.18 -11.21 16.69
CA SER A 79 26.04 -11.54 17.82
C SER A 79 26.86 -12.81 17.60
N ILE A 80 26.34 -13.79 16.86
CA ILE A 80 27.03 -15.06 16.58
C ILE A 80 27.99 -14.92 15.39
N TYR A 81 27.53 -14.32 14.29
CA TYR A 81 28.26 -14.33 13.01
C TYR A 81 28.96 -13.01 12.69
N GLY A 82 28.77 -11.98 13.50
CA GLY A 82 29.26 -10.61 13.25
C GLY A 82 28.48 -9.92 12.13
N LYS A 83 29.02 -8.82 11.61
CA LYS A 83 28.41 -8.00 10.53
C LYS A 83 28.51 -8.64 9.13
N LYS A 84 28.31 -9.96 9.04
CA LYS A 84 28.35 -10.73 7.77
C LYS A 84 26.96 -10.74 7.13
N TRP A 85 26.49 -9.57 6.70
CA TRP A 85 25.12 -9.34 6.26
C TRP A 85 24.63 -10.25 5.12
N GLU A 86 25.50 -10.61 4.18
CA GLU A 86 25.20 -11.56 3.10
C GLU A 86 24.88 -12.98 3.62
N LEU A 87 25.57 -13.42 4.68
CA LEU A 87 25.31 -14.69 5.36
C LEU A 87 24.02 -14.60 6.17
N ILE A 88 23.83 -13.51 6.93
CA ILE A 88 22.64 -13.26 7.75
C ILE A 88 21.38 -13.22 6.87
N ARG A 89 21.47 -12.60 5.68
CA ARG A 89 20.38 -12.58 4.71
C ARG A 89 19.93 -13.97 4.29
N LYS A 90 20.90 -14.86 4.02
CA LYS A 90 20.61 -16.25 3.64
C LYS A 90 20.02 -17.05 4.79
N LEU A 91 20.52 -16.83 6.01
CA LEU A 91 20.10 -17.58 7.19
C LEU A 91 18.67 -17.22 7.66
N LEU A 92 18.30 -15.94 7.51
CA LEU A 92 17.01 -15.42 7.99
C LEU A 92 15.99 -15.21 6.87
N GLU A 93 16.31 -15.63 5.64
CA GLU A 93 15.49 -15.47 4.42
C GLU A 93 14.92 -14.05 4.22
N PHE A 94 15.62 -13.02 4.73
CA PHE A 94 15.11 -11.65 4.67
C PHE A 94 15.07 -11.14 3.22
N LYS A 95 13.96 -10.48 2.87
CA LYS A 95 13.89 -9.72 1.61
C LYS A 95 15.00 -8.66 1.61
N THR A 96 15.78 -8.61 0.52
CA THR A 96 17.04 -7.87 0.34
C THR A 96 16.98 -6.39 0.74
N SER A 97 15.80 -5.77 0.65
CA SER A 97 15.56 -4.37 1.03
C SER A 97 15.56 -4.10 2.54
N ARG A 98 15.37 -5.12 3.41
CA ARG A 98 15.27 -4.95 4.87
C ARG A 98 16.62 -4.73 5.56
N ILE A 99 17.66 -5.41 5.09
CA ILE A 99 19.00 -5.32 5.73
C ILE A 99 19.69 -4.02 5.33
N GLN A 100 19.43 -3.49 4.13
CA GLN A 100 20.00 -2.22 3.64
C GLN A 100 19.61 -0.99 4.49
N GLN A 101 18.47 -1.04 5.19
CA GLN A 101 18.05 0.04 6.10
C GLN A 101 18.93 0.17 7.36
N LEU A 102 19.72 -0.85 7.69
CA LEU A 102 20.63 -0.89 8.85
C LEU A 102 22.07 -0.48 8.51
N TYR A 103 22.33 -0.12 7.24
CA TYR A 103 23.64 0.37 6.77
C TYR A 103 23.81 1.89 6.87
N SER A 104 22.78 2.63 7.33
CA SER A 104 22.85 4.06 7.62
C SER A 104 23.34 4.32 9.05
#